data_AF-A0A2W4WPD5-F1
#
_entry.id   AF-A0A2W4WPD5-F1
#
_cell.length_a   1.000
_cell.length_b   1.000
_cell.length_c   1.000
_cell.angle_alpha   90.00
_cell.angle_beta   90.00
_cell.angle_gamma   90.00
#
_symmetry.space_group_name_H-M   'P 1'
#
loop_
_entity.id
_entity.type
_entity.pdbx_description
1 polymer ?
#
loop_
_entity_poly.entity_id
_entity_poly.type
_entity_poly.pdbx_seq_one_letter_code
_entity_poly.pdbx_strand_id
1 'polypeptide(L)' 'ALKSIADLAIVPLQDLFGLDGSARMNDPSKIPNNWRWRYDTSDLLTDEVSDRLRQLTSTHNRLPKC' A
#
# COMPACT_ATOMS: atom_id res chain seq x y z
N ALA A 1 2.37 2.76 -11.40
CA ALA A 1 3.09 3.55 -10.39
C ALA A 1 4.60 3.29 -10.42
N LEU A 2 5.07 2.08 -10.05
CA LEU A 2 6.51 1.82 -9.86
C LEU A 2 7.37 1.97 -11.12
N LYS A 3 6.82 1.77 -12.33
CA LYS A 3 7.49 2.01 -13.63
C LYS A 3 7.60 3.48 -14.05
N SER A 4 6.95 4.42 -13.36
CA SER A 4 7.01 5.83 -13.77
C SER A 4 8.39 6.43 -13.47
N ILE A 5 8.69 7.56 -14.10
CA ILE A 5 9.93 8.33 -13.89
C ILE A 5 9.95 9.16 -12.59
N ALA A 6 8.87 9.14 -11.80
CA ALA A 6 8.81 9.90 -10.56
C ALA A 6 9.86 9.41 -9.55
N ASP A 7 10.51 10.34 -8.86
CA ASP A 7 11.53 10.05 -7.85
C ASP A 7 10.95 9.23 -6.68
N LEU A 8 9.70 9.54 -6.28
CA LEU A 8 9.00 8.87 -5.19
C LEU A 8 7.73 8.18 -5.71
N ALA A 9 7.54 6.92 -5.31
CA ALA A 9 6.30 6.18 -5.49
C ALA A 9 5.77 5.76 -4.12
N ILE A 10 4.60 6.26 -3.75
CA ILE A 10 3.91 5.92 -2.50
C ILE A 10 2.75 4.99 -2.84
N VAL A 11 2.61 3.90 -2.09
CA VAL A 11 1.53 2.92 -2.26
C VAL A 11 0.76 2.82 -0.94
N PRO A 12 -0.58 2.97 -0.94
CA PRO A 12 -1.42 2.71 0.23
C PRO A 12 -1.26 1.28 0.74
N LEU A 13 -1.36 1.08 2.06
CA LEU A 13 -1.28 -0.26 2.64
C LEU A 13 -2.45 -1.16 2.18
N GLN A 14 -3.62 -0.57 1.91
CA GLN A 14 -4.78 -1.27 1.35
C GLN A 14 -4.46 -1.94 0.01
N ASP A 15 -3.75 -1.23 -0.88
CA ASP A 15 -3.32 -1.75 -2.19
C ASP A 15 -2.27 -2.84 -2.01
N LEU A 16 -1.39 -2.70 -1.01
CA LEU A 16 -0.40 -3.71 -0.67
C LEU A 16 -1.06 -5.00 -0.15
N PHE A 17 -2.24 -4.92 0.47
CA PHE A 17 -3.04 -6.10 0.85
C PHE A 17 -4.00 -6.56 -0.26
N GLY A 18 -4.15 -5.80 -1.34
CA GLY A 18 -5.08 -6.11 -2.42
C GLY A 18 -6.56 -6.03 -2.01
N LEU A 19 -6.88 -5.16 -1.06
CA LEU A 19 -8.25 -5.00 -0.56
C LEU A 19 -9.12 -4.23 -1.57
N ASP A 20 -10.43 -4.47 -1.50
CA ASP A 20 -11.41 -3.77 -2.33
C ASP A 20 -11.88 -2.44 -1.71
N GLY A 21 -12.96 -1.88 -2.24
CA GLY A 21 -13.52 -0.60 -1.78
C GLY A 21 -13.97 -0.58 -0.31
N SER A 22 -14.12 -1.73 0.36
CA SER A 22 -14.42 -1.79 1.80
C SER A 22 -13.30 -1.18 2.66
N ALA A 23 -12.06 -1.17 2.15
CA ALA A 23 -10.90 -0.62 2.83
C ALA A 23 -10.67 0.89 2.58
N ARG A 24 -11.59 1.55 1.87
CA ARG A 24 -11.43 2.97 1.49
C ARG A 24 -11.29 3.85 2.74
N MET A 25 -10.21 4.63 2.78
CA MET A 25 -9.94 5.52 3.91
C MET A 25 -10.91 6.71 3.96
N ASN A 26 -11.26 7.28 2.80
CA ASN A 26 -12.14 8.46 2.74
C ASN A 26 -12.95 8.49 1.43
N ASP A 27 -14.24 8.79 1.56
CA ASP A 27 -15.15 9.19 0.50
C ASP A 27 -15.56 10.65 0.68
N PRO A 28 -14.95 11.59 -0.08
CA PRO A 28 -15.25 13.01 0.03
C PRO A 28 -16.75 13.30 -0.08
N SER A 29 -17.23 14.29 0.67
CA SER A 29 -18.64 14.68 0.75
C SER A 29 -19.58 13.63 1.36
N LYS A 30 -19.08 12.48 1.82
CA LYS A 30 -19.82 11.59 2.72
C LYS A 30 -19.52 11.94 4.17
N ILE A 31 -20.55 11.93 5.00
CA ILE A 31 -20.43 12.26 6.44
C ILE A 31 -20.07 11.01 7.26
N PRO A 32 -20.79 9.87 7.15
CA PRO A 32 -20.45 8.69 7.95
C PRO A 32 -19.27 7.91 7.35
N ASN A 33 -18.59 7.15 8.21
CA ASN A 33 -17.68 6.04 7.86
C ASN A 33 -16.32 6.40 7.21
N ASN A 34 -15.94 7.67 7.15
CA ASN A 34 -14.59 8.08 6.74
C ASN A 34 -13.57 7.98 7.88
N TRP A 35 -12.30 7.79 7.53
CA TRP A 35 -11.13 7.81 8.44
C TRP A 35 -11.13 6.71 9.51
N ARG A 36 -11.83 5.60 9.26
CA ARG A 36 -12.00 4.51 10.22
C ARG A 36 -11.26 3.23 9.84
N TRP A 37 -10.74 3.14 8.62
CA TRP A 37 -10.05 1.93 8.19
C TRP A 37 -8.81 1.69 9.04
N ARG A 38 -8.67 0.44 9.49
CA ARG A 38 -7.47 -0.12 10.10
C ARG A 38 -7.31 -1.54 9.56
N TYR A 39 -6.09 -2.03 9.48
CA TYR A 39 -5.88 -3.47 9.35
C TYR A 39 -6.17 -4.15 10.70
N ASP A 40 -6.69 -5.38 10.67
CA ASP A 40 -7.28 -6.01 11.85
C ASP A 40 -6.25 -6.56 12.84
N THR A 41 -5.19 -7.18 12.33
CA THR A 41 -4.11 -7.79 13.14
C THR A 41 -2.75 -7.52 12.50
N SER A 42 -1.70 -7.48 13.33
CA SER A 42 -0.31 -7.46 12.85
C SER A 42 0.05 -8.67 12.01
N ASP A 43 -0.69 -9.78 12.12
CA ASP A 43 -0.44 -10.99 11.33
C ASP A 43 -0.65 -10.78 9.83
N LEU A 44 -1.34 -9.70 9.43
CA LEU A 44 -1.44 -9.28 8.02
C LEU A 44 -0.11 -8.75 7.46
N LEU A 45 0.81 -8.31 8.33
CA LEU A 45 2.15 -7.84 7.96
C LEU A 45 3.11 -9.02 7.85
N THR A 46 2.82 -9.94 6.93
CA THR A 46 3.61 -11.16 6.73
C THR A 46 4.93 -10.89 6.00
N ASP A 47 5.88 -11.81 6.15
CA ASP A 47 7.12 -11.81 5.37
C ASP A 47 6.83 -11.85 3.86
N GLU A 48 5.79 -12.58 3.44
CA GLU A 48 5.37 -12.63 2.03
C GLU A 48 5.00 -11.25 1.48
N VAL A 49 4.28 -10.43 2.26
CA VAL A 49 3.93 -9.05 1.86
C VAL A 49 5.19 -8.20 1.70
N SER A 50 6.13 -8.32 2.64
CA SER A 50 7.42 -7.62 2.59
C SER A 50 8.27 -8.05 1.40
N ASP A 51 8.39 -9.35 1.17
CA ASP A 51 9.18 -9.94 0.08
C ASP A 51 8.62 -9.54 -1.29
N ARG A 52 7.29 -9.56 -1.44
CA ARG A 52 6.63 -9.08 -2.65
C ARG A 52 6.91 -7.60 -2.90
N LEU A 53 6.82 -6.75 -1.87
CA LEU A 53 7.15 -5.33 -1.98
C LEU A 53 8.64 -5.12 -2.34
N ARG A 54 9.54 -5.91 -1.76
CA ARG A 54 10.97 -5.87 -2.06
C ARG A 54 11.26 -6.30 -3.50
N GLN A 55 10.61 -7.35 -3.99
CA GLN A 55 10.75 -7.81 -5.37
C GLN A 55 10.26 -6.74 -6.36
N LEU A 56 9.10 -6.14 -6.08
CA LEU A 56 8.54 -5.07 -6.90
C LEU A 56 9.44 -3.83 -6.93
N THR A 57 9.98 -3.41 -5.78
CA THR A 57 10.88 -2.25 -5.71
C THR A 57 12.23 -2.55 -6.36
N SER A 58 12.77 -3.76 -6.21
CA SER A 58 13.97 -4.23 -6.92
C SER A 58 13.81 -4.20 -8.45
N THR A 59 12.73 -4.77 -8.96
CA THR A 59 12.43 -4.82 -10.41
C THR A 59 12.33 -3.43 -11.05
N HIS A 60 11.97 -2.42 -10.26
CA HIS A 60 11.73 -1.05 -10.74
C HIS A 60 12.81 -0.05 -10.33
N ASN A 61 13.99 -0.51 -9.90
CA ASN A 61 15.12 0.34 -9.47
C ASN A 61 14.77 1.30 -8.32
N ARG A 62 13.97 0.84 -7.35
CA ARG A 62 13.50 1.61 -6.19
C ARG A 62 13.98 1.06 -4.84
N LEU A 63 15.01 0.20 -4.84
CA LEU A 63 15.67 -0.21 -3.58
C LEU A 63 16.44 0.98 -2.98
N PRO A 64 16.62 1.03 -1.65
CA PRO A 64 17.52 1.98 -1.00
C PRO A 64 18.90 1.91 -1.64
N LYS A 65 19.48 3.08 -1.94
CA LYS A 65 20.88 3.15 -2.37
C LYS A 65 21.77 2.94 -1.14
N CYS A 66 22.79 2.09 -1.26
CA CYS A 66 23.85 1.96 -0.27
C CYS A 66 24.71 3.24 -0.20
#